data_AF-J9DX71-F1
#
_entry.id   AF-J9DX71-F1
#
_cell.length_a   1.000
_cell.length_b   1.000
_cell.length_c   1.000
_cell.angle_alpha   90.00
_cell.angle_beta   90.00
_cell.angle_gamma   90.00
#
_symmetry.space_group_name_H-M   'P 1'
#
loop_
_entity.id
_entity.type
_entity.pdbx_description
1 polymer ?
#
loop_
_entity_poly.entity_id
_entity_poly.type
_entity_poly.pdbx_seq_one_letter_code
_entity_poly.pdbx_strand_id
1 'polypeptide(L)'
;MKPKMLEEEDESFQKPDEETIAQQTEATLKVSNIQYFLQVASALPVRHAQKPDPVQYIRYTPSQQGGGHNSGAQQRIIRMVEVQQDPMEPPKFKINQKIPRAPPSPPAPVMHSPPRKTTVKEQADWKIPPCISNWKNPKGFTIALDKRLAADGRGLQQVHINENFAKLAESLYLADRTAREAVETRAQMERRVAQNKKAEQEEKMRAMAAKARLADMKPKMLEEEDESFQKPDEETIAQQTEATRLALEKITSTKA
;
A
#
# COMPACT_ATOMS: atom_id res chain seq x y z
N MET A 1 50.45 -1.84 24.59
CA MET A 1 50.10 -2.07 26.01
C MET A 1 50.33 -3.56 26.28
N LYS A 2 51.10 -3.92 27.30
CA LYS A 2 51.24 -5.33 27.69
C LYS A 2 50.04 -5.66 28.60
N PRO A 3 49.32 -6.76 28.36
CA PRO A 3 48.29 -7.18 29.31
C PRO A 3 48.98 -7.46 30.65
N LYS A 4 48.35 -7.02 31.75
CA LYS A 4 48.74 -7.47 33.08
C LYS A 4 48.26 -8.92 33.20
N MET A 5 49.18 -9.85 33.47
CA MET A 5 48.82 -11.22 33.79
C MET A 5 48.13 -11.19 35.16
N LEU A 6 46.94 -11.76 35.25
CA LEU A 6 46.18 -11.84 36.50
C LEU A 6 46.53 -13.14 37.20
N GLU A 7 46.93 -13.06 38.46
CA GLU A 7 46.95 -14.21 39.35
C GLU A 7 45.55 -14.32 39.99
N GLU A 8 45.02 -15.54 40.17
CA GLU A 8 43.63 -15.76 40.60
C GLU A 8 43.31 -15.14 41.97
N GLU A 9 44.33 -14.76 42.75
CA GLU A 9 44.23 -14.22 44.11
C GLU A 9 44.94 -12.86 44.29
N ASP A 10 44.92 -11.99 43.26
CA ASP A 10 45.48 -10.63 43.38
C ASP A 10 44.62 -9.71 44.29
N GLU A 11 45.09 -9.42 45.51
CA GLU A 11 44.45 -8.48 46.46
C GLU A 11 44.20 -7.08 45.86
N SER A 12 45.00 -6.67 44.88
CA SER A 12 44.86 -5.38 44.19
C SER A 12 43.57 -5.21 43.36
N PHE A 13 42.84 -6.30 43.09
CA PHE A 13 41.56 -6.30 42.37
C PHE A 13 40.35 -6.46 43.30
N GLN A 14 40.55 -6.50 44.61
CA GLN A 14 39.46 -6.50 45.57
C GLN A 14 38.77 -5.13 45.59
N LYS A 15 37.47 -5.13 45.87
CA LYS A 15 36.76 -3.87 46.13
C LYS A 15 37.36 -3.23 47.39
N PRO A 16 37.40 -1.89 47.47
CA PRO A 16 37.78 -1.21 48.70
C PRO A 16 36.92 -1.68 49.88
N ASP A 17 37.43 -1.51 51.11
CA ASP A 17 36.74 -1.91 52.33
C ASP A 17 35.35 -1.27 52.42
N GLU A 18 34.39 -1.99 53.00
CA GLU A 18 33.01 -1.52 53.15
C GLU A 18 32.91 -0.16 53.86
N GLU A 19 33.80 0.09 54.82
CA GLU A 19 33.89 1.37 55.52
C GLU A 19 34.30 2.51 54.58
N THR A 20 35.28 2.28 53.71
CA THR A 20 35.73 3.29 52.72
C THR A 20 34.64 3.58 51.69
N ILE A 21 33.90 2.55 51.27
CA ILE A 21 32.75 2.70 50.38
C ILE A 21 31.66 3.52 51.06
N ALA A 22 31.36 3.24 52.34
CA ALA A 22 30.37 4.01 53.10
C ALA A 22 30.77 5.48 53.26
N GLN A 23 32.02 5.76 53.61
CA GLN A 23 32.56 7.12 53.71
C GLN A 23 32.50 7.88 52.37
N GLN A 24 32.91 7.25 51.27
CA GLN A 24 32.83 7.83 49.93
C GLN A 24 31.40 8.06 49.47
N THR A 25 30.50 7.13 49.79
CA THR A 25 29.07 7.24 49.50
C THR A 25 28.49 8.43 50.25
N GLU A 26 28.77 8.56 51.54
CA GLU A 26 28.30 9.69 52.35
C GLU A 26 28.85 11.03 51.84
N ALA A 27 30.14 11.10 51.49
CA ALA A 27 30.75 12.29 50.92
C ALA A 27 30.10 12.68 49.58
N THR A 28 29.86 11.71 48.71
CA THR A 28 29.20 11.92 47.40
C THR A 28 27.75 12.35 47.58
N LEU A 29 27.03 11.75 48.53
CA LEU A 29 25.66 12.14 48.88
C LEU A 29 25.60 13.57 49.40
N LYS A 30 26.52 14.00 50.27
CA LYS A 30 26.60 15.38 50.76
C LYS A 30 26.76 16.38 49.61
N VAL A 31 27.71 16.15 48.71
CA VAL A 31 27.97 17.05 47.58
C VAL A 31 26.80 17.07 46.58
N SER A 32 26.26 15.90 46.23
CA SER A 32 25.12 15.81 45.30
C SER A 32 23.85 16.45 45.86
N ASN A 33 23.58 16.29 47.16
CA ASN A 33 22.47 16.97 47.84
C ASN A 33 22.60 18.49 47.76
N ILE A 34 23.80 19.05 47.96
CA ILE A 34 24.04 20.50 47.81
C ILE A 34 23.68 20.96 46.39
N GLN A 35 24.13 20.24 45.36
CA GLN A 35 23.82 20.56 43.97
C GLN A 35 22.31 20.45 43.69
N TYR A 36 21.66 19.42 44.22
CA TYR A 36 20.21 19.24 44.10
C TYR A 36 19.44 20.40 44.73
N PHE A 37 19.78 20.82 45.95
CA PHE A 37 19.13 21.96 46.60
C PHE A 37 19.32 23.27 45.82
N LEU A 38 20.48 23.50 45.21
CA LEU A 38 20.71 24.66 44.34
C LEU A 38 19.80 24.65 43.10
N GLN A 39 19.65 23.49 42.47
CA GLN A 39 18.77 23.33 41.31
C GLN A 39 17.30 23.54 41.69
N VAL A 40 16.83 22.92 42.77
CA VAL A 40 15.46 23.09 43.28
C VAL A 40 15.20 24.55 43.64
N ALA A 41 16.14 25.21 44.32
CA ALA A 41 16.02 26.62 44.70
C ALA A 41 15.90 27.55 43.48
N SER A 42 16.50 27.21 42.33
CA SER A 42 16.37 27.98 41.09
C SER A 42 15.05 27.76 40.36
N ALA A 43 14.40 26.61 40.56
CA ALA A 43 13.14 26.26 39.90
C ALA A 43 11.90 26.83 40.61
N LEU A 44 12.02 27.16 41.90
CA LEU A 44 10.94 27.77 42.67
C LEU A 44 10.74 29.24 42.25
N PRO A 45 9.54 29.63 41.75
CA PRO A 45 9.31 30.92 41.11
C PRO A 45 9.23 32.11 42.08
N VAL A 46 8.89 31.86 43.34
CA VAL A 46 8.76 32.88 44.39
C VAL A 46 9.58 32.44 45.58
N ARG A 47 10.51 33.31 46.01
CA ARG A 47 11.27 33.13 47.25
C ARG A 47 10.68 34.01 48.33
N HIS A 48 10.44 33.44 49.52
CA HIS A 48 10.22 34.27 50.70
C HIS A 48 11.49 35.06 51.01
N ALA A 49 11.37 36.24 51.61
CA ALA A 49 12.51 37.00 52.08
C ALA A 49 13.34 36.12 53.03
N GLN A 50 14.59 35.85 52.66
CA GLN A 50 15.51 35.08 53.49
C GLN A 50 16.14 36.02 54.53
N LYS A 51 16.35 35.51 55.74
CA LYS A 51 17.12 36.25 56.74
C LYS A 51 18.59 36.26 56.29
N PRO A 52 19.27 37.42 56.34
CA PRO A 52 20.68 37.49 55.96
C PRO A 52 21.50 36.59 56.88
N ASP A 53 22.50 35.93 56.32
CA ASP A 53 23.44 35.12 57.08
C ASP A 53 24.19 35.96 58.14
N PRO A 54 24.67 35.32 59.22
CA PRO A 54 25.40 36.01 60.27
C PRO A 54 26.69 36.61 59.75
N VAL A 55 27.07 37.76 60.32
CA VAL A 55 28.30 38.49 60.00
C VAL A 55 29.54 37.61 60.18
N GLN A 56 30.38 37.53 59.16
CA GLN A 56 31.63 36.76 59.19
C GLN A 56 32.84 37.69 59.28
N TYR A 57 33.85 37.32 60.07
CA TYR A 57 35.12 38.04 60.16
C TYR A 57 36.23 37.20 59.55
N ILE A 58 36.84 37.70 58.48
CA ILE A 58 37.92 37.02 57.78
C ILE A 58 39.22 37.76 58.05
N ARG A 59 40.24 37.04 58.50
CA ARG A 59 41.60 37.56 58.62
C ARG A 59 42.30 37.43 57.28
N TYR A 60 42.64 38.56 56.67
CA TYR A 60 43.34 38.63 55.40
C TYR A 60 44.78 39.10 55.60
N THR A 61 45.73 38.36 55.03
CA THR A 61 47.14 38.77 54.96
C THR A 61 47.42 39.19 53.52
N PRO A 62 47.60 40.48 53.22
CA PRO A 62 47.93 40.94 51.88
C PRO A 62 49.27 40.36 51.39
N SER A 63 49.34 39.98 50.11
CA SER A 63 50.58 39.51 49.48
C SER A 63 51.56 40.65 49.19
N GLN A 64 51.03 41.84 48.87
CA GLN A 64 51.83 43.04 48.69
C GLN A 64 52.07 43.71 50.05
N GLN A 65 53.21 43.42 50.65
CA GLN A 65 53.63 44.01 51.92
C GLN A 65 54.64 45.12 51.65
N GLY A 66 54.29 46.36 52.00
CA GLY A 66 55.18 47.52 51.90
C GLY A 66 54.78 48.56 52.94
N GLY A 67 55.76 49.26 53.52
CA GLY A 67 55.55 50.15 54.67
C GLY A 67 54.57 51.31 54.48
N GLY A 68 54.22 51.64 53.23
CA GLY A 68 53.19 52.63 52.89
C GLY A 68 51.76 52.08 52.83
N HIS A 69 51.56 50.78 52.96
CA HIS A 69 50.24 50.13 52.85
C HIS A 69 49.77 49.58 54.20
N ASN A 70 48.45 49.52 54.38
CA ASN A 70 47.82 48.96 55.59
C ASN A 70 48.25 49.64 56.91
N SER A 71 48.63 50.92 56.88
CA SER A 71 49.08 51.67 58.06
C SER A 71 50.17 50.94 58.88
N GLY A 72 51.01 50.14 58.22
CA GLY A 72 52.06 49.33 58.86
C GLY A 72 51.60 48.00 59.47
N ALA A 73 50.31 47.67 59.43
CA ALA A 73 49.81 46.38 59.90
C ALA A 73 50.07 45.25 58.89
N GLN A 74 50.43 44.07 59.39
CA GLN A 74 50.67 42.90 58.54
C GLN A 74 49.38 42.22 58.06
N GLN A 75 48.29 42.35 58.80
CA GLN A 75 47.02 41.68 58.54
C GLN A 75 45.85 42.68 58.60
N ARG A 76 44.73 42.32 57.99
CA ARG A 76 43.45 43.03 58.03
C ARG A 76 42.37 42.07 58.52
N ILE A 77 41.44 42.55 59.32
CA ILE A 77 40.22 41.80 59.63
C ILE A 77 39.09 42.43 58.83
N ILE A 78 38.47 41.65 57.95
CA ILE A 78 37.41 42.07 57.06
C ILE A 78 36.10 41.53 57.60
N ARG A 79 35.15 42.43 57.84
CA ARG A 79 33.77 42.08 58.19
C ARG A 79 32.99 41.86 56.89
N MET A 80 32.66 40.61 56.59
CA MET A 80 31.81 40.23 55.47
C MET A 80 30.35 40.20 55.92
N VAL A 81 29.50 40.90 55.19
CA VAL A 81 28.04 40.95 55.39
C VAL A 81 27.40 40.70 54.04
N GLU A 82 26.47 39.75 53.98
CA GLU A 82 25.69 39.50 52.76
C GLU A 82 24.75 40.68 52.48
N VAL A 83 24.73 41.15 51.24
CA VAL A 83 23.80 42.21 50.83
C VAL A 83 22.41 41.61 50.71
N GLN A 84 21.45 42.17 51.45
CA GLN A 84 20.05 41.76 51.39
C GLN A 84 19.50 41.92 49.96
N GLN A 85 19.02 40.83 49.36
CA GLN A 85 18.44 40.81 48.02
C GLN A 85 16.95 41.17 48.05
N ASP A 86 16.50 41.99 47.11
CA ASP A 86 15.09 42.36 46.97
C ASP A 86 14.30 41.20 46.31
N PRO A 87 13.26 40.65 46.96
CA PRO A 87 12.46 39.57 46.39
C PRO A 87 11.66 39.96 45.14
N MET A 88 11.49 41.25 44.86
CA MET A 88 10.78 41.77 43.67
C MET A 88 11.74 42.24 42.57
N GLU A 89 13.05 42.16 42.80
CA GLU A 89 14.04 42.55 41.80
C GLU A 89 14.15 41.50 40.67
N PRO A 90 13.93 41.87 39.41
CA PRO A 90 14.07 40.95 38.28
C PRO A 90 15.56 40.59 38.01
N PRO A 91 15.83 39.53 37.22
CA PRO A 91 17.21 39.16 36.84
C PRO A 91 17.98 40.32 36.18
N LYS A 92 19.14 40.67 36.76
CA LYS A 92 19.97 41.83 36.35
C LYS A 92 20.62 41.71 34.97
N PHE A 93 20.96 40.49 34.55
CA PHE A 93 21.80 40.25 33.36
C PHE A 93 21.13 39.33 32.34
N LYS A 94 21.49 39.50 31.06
CA LYS A 94 21.06 38.63 29.96
C LYS A 94 21.87 37.34 29.97
N ILE A 95 21.22 36.20 30.26
CA ILE A 95 21.87 34.86 30.33
C ILE A 95 21.88 34.15 28.96
N ASN A 96 21.19 34.68 27.96
CA ASN A 96 21.02 34.04 26.64
C ASN A 96 22.20 34.22 25.67
N GLN A 97 23.36 34.69 26.14
CA GLN A 97 24.55 34.83 25.31
C GLN A 97 25.09 33.45 24.94
N LYS A 98 25.02 33.10 23.64
CA LYS A 98 25.53 31.83 23.13
C LYS A 98 27.02 31.94 22.87
N ILE A 99 27.80 31.22 23.68
CA ILE A 99 29.25 31.06 23.49
C ILE A 99 29.53 29.75 22.74
N PRO A 100 30.57 29.69 21.89
CA PRO A 100 31.01 28.43 21.31
C PRO A 100 31.45 27.47 22.43
N ARG A 101 31.34 26.17 22.16
CA ARG A 101 31.76 25.15 23.12
C ARG A 101 33.25 25.34 23.44
N ALA A 102 33.59 25.35 24.73
CA ALA A 102 34.98 25.35 25.18
C ALA A 102 35.76 24.19 24.54
N PRO A 103 37.08 24.32 24.35
CA PRO A 103 37.90 23.20 23.91
C PRO A 103 37.69 22.00 24.84
N PRO A 104 37.69 20.77 24.31
CA PRO A 104 37.61 19.58 25.15
C PRO A 104 38.83 19.50 26.07
N SER A 105 38.76 18.62 27.07
CA SER A 105 39.95 18.19 27.80
C SER A 105 41.04 17.72 26.83
N PRO A 106 42.33 17.83 27.19
CA PRO A 106 43.42 17.38 26.33
C PRO A 106 43.14 15.94 25.84
N PRO A 107 43.29 15.66 24.54
CA PRO A 107 42.92 14.37 23.98
C PRO A 107 43.71 13.26 24.67
N ALA A 108 43.00 12.28 25.22
CA ALA A 108 43.62 11.15 25.89
C ALA A 108 44.52 10.38 24.89
N PRO A 109 45.69 9.88 25.33
CA PRO A 109 46.55 9.07 24.47
C PRO A 109 45.83 7.83 23.95
N VAL A 110 45.84 7.65 22.63
CA VAL A 110 45.18 6.52 21.98
C VAL A 110 46.11 5.31 21.98
N MET A 111 45.87 4.35 22.89
CA MET A 111 46.71 3.15 23.06
C MET A 111 46.22 1.95 22.23
N HIS A 112 46.20 2.08 20.89
CA HIS A 112 45.91 0.96 20.00
C HIS A 112 47.05 -0.08 19.99
N SER A 113 46.74 -1.30 19.56
CA SER A 113 47.76 -2.24 19.11
C SER A 113 48.46 -1.69 17.84
N PRO A 114 49.66 -2.21 17.48
CA PRO A 114 50.29 -1.86 16.22
C PRO A 114 49.31 -2.07 15.04
N PRO A 115 49.31 -1.17 14.03
CA PRO A 115 48.37 -1.27 12.92
C PRO A 115 48.57 -2.61 12.20
N ARG A 116 47.47 -3.34 12.01
CA ARG A 116 47.47 -4.56 11.19
C ARG A 116 47.74 -4.15 9.74
N LYS A 117 48.64 -4.87 9.07
CA LYS A 117 48.93 -4.64 7.66
C LYS A 117 47.73 -5.07 6.83
N THR A 118 47.07 -4.12 6.17
CA THR A 118 45.98 -4.41 5.24
C THR A 118 46.55 -5.00 3.96
N THR A 119 45.88 -5.99 3.39
CA THR A 119 46.25 -6.52 2.08
C THR A 119 45.62 -5.67 0.97
N VAL A 120 46.26 -5.60 -0.20
CA VAL A 120 45.69 -4.88 -1.37
C VAL A 120 44.33 -5.49 -1.76
N LYS A 121 44.20 -6.81 -1.66
CA LYS A 121 42.94 -7.52 -1.92
C LYS A 121 41.84 -7.08 -0.95
N GLU A 122 42.12 -7.09 0.35
CA GLU A 122 41.16 -6.62 1.35
C GLU A 122 40.72 -5.18 1.08
N GLN A 123 41.66 -4.28 0.76
CA GLN A 123 41.31 -2.90 0.43
C GLN A 123 40.43 -2.78 -0.83
N ALA A 124 40.63 -3.64 -1.84
CA ALA A 124 39.83 -3.67 -3.05
C ALA A 124 38.42 -4.24 -2.79
N ASP A 125 38.30 -5.29 -1.99
CA ASP A 125 37.03 -5.92 -1.63
C ASP A 125 36.12 -4.94 -0.85
N TRP A 126 36.73 -4.06 -0.04
CA TRP A 126 36.04 -2.99 0.68
C TRP A 126 35.84 -1.70 -0.11
N LYS A 127 36.14 -1.67 -1.41
CA LYS A 127 35.90 -0.49 -2.26
C LYS A 127 34.41 -0.37 -2.58
N ILE A 128 33.72 0.48 -1.84
CA ILE A 128 32.30 0.77 -2.06
C ILE A 128 32.12 1.57 -3.37
N PRO A 129 31.33 1.06 -4.35
CA PRO A 129 31.01 1.79 -5.57
C PRO A 129 30.20 3.07 -5.29
N PRO A 130 30.32 4.12 -6.13
CA PRO A 130 29.53 5.33 -5.96
C PRO A 130 28.03 5.05 -6.14
N CYS A 131 27.20 5.68 -5.30
CA CYS A 131 25.75 5.58 -5.39
C CYS A 131 25.24 6.47 -6.54
N ILE A 132 24.83 5.86 -7.64
CA ILE A 132 24.16 6.52 -8.75
C ILE A 132 22.66 6.25 -8.61
N SER A 133 21.91 7.25 -8.18
CA SER A 133 20.47 7.09 -7.95
C SER A 133 19.65 7.44 -9.20
N ASN A 134 18.56 6.71 -9.42
CA ASN A 134 17.61 6.97 -10.50
C ASN A 134 16.66 8.16 -10.21
N TRP A 135 16.61 8.64 -8.96
CA TRP A 135 15.70 9.72 -8.53
C TRP A 135 16.36 11.05 -8.22
N LYS A 136 17.55 11.04 -7.61
CA LYS A 136 18.20 12.23 -7.05
C LYS A 136 19.58 12.43 -7.64
N ASN A 137 19.81 13.63 -8.15
CA ASN A 137 21.09 14.11 -8.63
C ASN A 137 21.30 15.55 -8.14
N PRO A 138 21.62 15.76 -6.85
CA PRO A 138 21.63 17.09 -6.25
C PRO A 138 22.68 18.02 -6.87
N LYS A 139 23.77 17.44 -7.38
CA LYS A 139 24.85 18.18 -8.04
C LYS A 139 24.70 18.26 -9.57
N GLY A 140 23.62 17.69 -10.13
CA GLY A 140 23.31 17.79 -11.56
C GLY A 140 24.35 17.12 -12.49
N PHE A 141 25.10 16.11 -12.04
CA PHE A 141 26.11 15.46 -12.87
C PHE A 141 25.51 14.81 -14.13
N THR A 142 26.20 14.97 -15.27
CA THR A 142 25.89 14.26 -16.51
C THR A 142 26.49 12.85 -16.45
N ILE A 143 25.65 11.87 -16.12
CA ILE A 143 26.05 10.47 -15.98
C ILE A 143 25.62 9.70 -17.24
N ALA A 144 26.56 8.94 -17.82
CA ALA A 144 26.32 8.07 -18.96
C ALA A 144 25.25 6.99 -18.65
N LEU A 145 24.54 6.54 -19.69
CA LEU A 145 23.40 5.63 -19.53
C LEU A 145 23.81 4.29 -18.92
N ASP A 146 24.93 3.72 -19.35
CA ASP A 146 25.47 2.46 -18.81
C ASP A 146 25.66 2.53 -17.29
N LYS A 147 26.19 3.64 -16.76
CA LYS A 147 26.41 3.82 -15.32
C LYS A 147 25.13 4.11 -14.54
N ARG A 148 24.11 4.70 -15.17
CA ARG A 148 22.79 4.88 -14.55
C ARG A 148 22.06 3.55 -14.41
N LEU A 149 22.16 2.69 -15.42
CA LEU A 149 21.53 1.38 -15.43
C LEU A 149 22.40 0.30 -14.74
N ALA A 150 23.67 0.58 -14.43
CA ALA A 150 24.59 -0.41 -13.85
C ALA A 150 24.12 -0.99 -12.50
N ALA A 151 23.48 -0.18 -11.66
CA ALA A 151 22.96 -0.63 -10.36
C ALA A 151 21.57 -1.30 -10.48
N ASP A 152 21.00 -1.34 -11.68
CA ASP A 152 19.67 -1.85 -11.92
C ASP A 152 19.70 -3.37 -12.10
N GLY A 153 19.40 -4.09 -11.01
CA GLY A 153 19.37 -5.54 -10.97
C GLY A 153 18.29 -6.20 -11.83
N ARG A 154 17.45 -5.44 -12.56
CA ARG A 154 16.43 -5.99 -13.46
C ARG A 154 17.02 -6.94 -14.52
N GLY A 155 18.24 -6.68 -14.98
CA GLY A 155 18.94 -7.58 -15.92
C GLY A 155 19.41 -8.91 -15.31
N LEU A 156 19.50 -9.00 -13.99
CA LEU A 156 19.86 -10.23 -13.27
C LEU A 156 18.63 -11.10 -12.95
N GLN A 157 17.43 -10.52 -13.00
CA GLN A 157 16.18 -11.25 -12.75
C GLN A 157 15.76 -12.03 -14.01
N GLN A 158 15.93 -13.34 -13.98
CA GLN A 158 15.35 -14.22 -14.99
C GLN A 158 13.85 -14.40 -14.73
N VAL A 159 13.01 -14.04 -15.70
CA VAL A 159 11.56 -14.26 -15.62
C VAL A 159 11.29 -15.73 -15.96
N HIS A 160 10.79 -16.49 -14.99
CA HIS A 160 10.42 -17.89 -15.15
C HIS A 160 8.89 -17.99 -15.28
N ILE A 161 8.40 -18.69 -16.30
CA ILE A 161 6.96 -18.90 -16.52
C ILE A 161 6.61 -20.36 -16.25
N ASN A 162 5.53 -20.59 -15.49
CA ASN A 162 5.08 -21.93 -15.11
C ASN A 162 4.30 -22.62 -16.25
N GLU A 163 4.54 -23.91 -16.48
CA GLU A 163 3.82 -24.74 -17.47
C GLU A 163 2.31 -24.86 -17.20
N ASN A 164 1.87 -24.64 -15.96
CA ASN A 164 0.44 -24.63 -15.64
C ASN A 164 -0.33 -23.55 -16.41
N PHE A 165 0.32 -22.46 -16.82
CA PHE A 165 -0.30 -21.46 -17.70
C PHE A 165 -0.66 -22.05 -19.07
N ALA A 166 0.18 -22.93 -19.63
CA ALA A 166 -0.11 -23.62 -20.88
C ALA A 166 -1.29 -24.59 -20.70
N LYS A 167 -1.26 -25.43 -19.65
CA LYS A 167 -2.35 -26.37 -19.33
C LYS A 167 -3.70 -25.66 -19.11
N LEU A 168 -3.67 -24.50 -18.46
CA LEU A 168 -4.86 -23.69 -18.26
C LEU A 168 -5.37 -23.08 -19.58
N ALA A 169 -4.48 -22.52 -20.40
CA ALA A 169 -4.86 -21.97 -21.70
C ALA A 169 -5.48 -23.04 -22.62
N GLU A 170 -4.89 -24.24 -22.67
CA GLU A 170 -5.40 -25.36 -23.45
C GLU A 170 -6.77 -25.84 -22.95
N SER A 171 -6.93 -25.99 -21.63
CA SER A 171 -8.20 -26.44 -21.06
C SER A 171 -9.34 -25.45 -21.32
N LEU A 172 -9.06 -24.15 -21.22
CA LEU A 172 -10.03 -23.10 -21.57
C LEU A 172 -10.37 -23.10 -23.07
N TYR A 173 -9.39 -23.32 -23.94
CA TYR A 173 -9.63 -23.41 -25.39
C TYR A 173 -10.52 -24.62 -25.74
N LEU A 174 -10.27 -25.77 -25.11
CA LEU A 174 -11.11 -26.95 -25.26
C LEU A 174 -12.53 -26.73 -24.72
N ALA A 175 -12.66 -26.07 -23.57
CA ALA A 175 -13.95 -25.74 -22.98
C ALA A 175 -14.77 -24.77 -23.85
N ASP A 176 -14.13 -23.77 -24.48
CA ASP A 176 -14.82 -22.86 -25.41
C ASP A 176 -15.32 -23.62 -26.65
N ARG A 177 -14.50 -24.51 -27.21
CA ARG A 177 -14.90 -25.32 -28.37
C ARG A 177 -16.12 -26.20 -28.05
N THR A 178 -16.08 -26.94 -26.94
CA THR A 178 -17.20 -27.80 -26.54
C THR A 178 -18.46 -27.01 -26.22
N ALA A 179 -18.33 -25.83 -25.59
CA ALA A 179 -19.45 -24.94 -25.33
C ALA A 179 -20.11 -24.45 -26.63
N ARG A 180 -19.32 -24.08 -27.64
CA ARG A 180 -19.83 -23.66 -28.96
C ARG A 180 -20.56 -24.78 -29.68
N GLU A 181 -19.98 -25.98 -29.70
CA GLU A 181 -20.62 -27.17 -30.30
C GLU A 181 -21.96 -27.50 -29.59
N ALA A 182 -21.99 -27.41 -28.26
CA ALA A 182 -23.21 -27.61 -27.47
C ALA A 182 -24.30 -26.55 -27.77
N VAL A 183 -23.89 -25.30 -27.97
CA VAL A 183 -24.82 -24.21 -28.35
C VAL A 183 -25.34 -24.40 -29.77
N GLU A 184 -24.47 -24.77 -30.72
CA GLU A 184 -24.87 -24.99 -32.11
C GLU A 184 -25.84 -26.17 -32.23
N THR A 185 -25.51 -27.30 -31.60
CA THR A 185 -26.38 -28.49 -31.59
C THR A 185 -27.73 -28.20 -30.94
N ARG A 186 -27.75 -27.46 -29.81
CA ARG A 186 -29.00 -27.00 -29.19
C ARG A 186 -29.81 -26.11 -30.12
N ALA A 187 -29.18 -25.12 -30.76
CA ALA A 187 -29.85 -24.22 -31.70
C ALA A 187 -30.41 -24.98 -32.93
N GLN A 188 -29.69 -25.98 -33.44
CA GLN A 188 -30.17 -26.85 -34.52
C GLN A 188 -31.38 -27.69 -34.08
N MET A 189 -31.36 -28.27 -32.87
CA MET A 189 -32.50 -29.01 -32.33
C MET A 189 -33.71 -28.11 -32.09
N GLU A 190 -33.53 -26.93 -31.50
CA GLU A 190 -34.60 -25.96 -31.29
C GLU A 190 -35.23 -25.52 -32.62
N ARG A 191 -34.41 -25.31 -33.67
CA ARG A 191 -34.91 -25.04 -35.03
C ARG A 191 -35.73 -26.20 -35.58
N ARG A 192 -35.30 -27.45 -35.41
CA ARG A 192 -36.07 -28.64 -35.85
C ARG A 192 -37.40 -28.76 -35.10
N VAL A 193 -37.40 -28.56 -33.78
CA VAL A 193 -38.63 -28.58 -32.98
C VAL A 193 -39.57 -27.45 -33.41
N ALA A 194 -39.06 -26.25 -33.70
CA ALA A 194 -39.86 -25.15 -34.21
C ALA A 194 -40.46 -25.45 -35.60
N GLN A 195 -39.69 -26.08 -36.50
CA GLN A 195 -40.18 -26.53 -37.80
C GLN A 195 -41.28 -27.59 -37.67
N ASN A 196 -41.09 -28.59 -36.80
CA ASN A 196 -42.10 -29.61 -36.55
C ASN A 196 -43.38 -29.01 -35.98
N LYS A 197 -43.27 -28.11 -34.98
CA LYS A 197 -44.44 -27.38 -34.44
C LYS A 197 -45.17 -26.57 -35.51
N LYS A 198 -44.43 -25.93 -36.42
CA LYS A 198 -45.02 -25.20 -37.55
C LYS A 198 -45.74 -26.15 -38.52
N ALA A 199 -45.17 -27.31 -38.80
CA ALA A 199 -45.78 -28.34 -39.64
C ALA A 199 -47.06 -28.92 -39.01
N GLU A 200 -47.04 -29.24 -37.70
CA GLU A 200 -48.23 -29.67 -36.95
C GLU A 200 -49.33 -28.61 -36.95
N GLN A 201 -48.97 -27.33 -36.80
CA GLN A 201 -49.92 -26.22 -36.92
C GLN A 201 -50.52 -26.13 -38.33
N GLU A 202 -49.70 -26.27 -39.38
CA GLU A 202 -50.18 -26.28 -40.77
C GLU A 202 -51.12 -27.46 -41.04
N GLU A 203 -50.78 -28.66 -40.57
CA GLU A 203 -51.63 -29.85 -40.69
C GLU A 203 -52.97 -29.66 -39.95
N LYS A 204 -52.92 -29.12 -38.73
CA LYS A 204 -54.13 -28.81 -37.95
C LYS A 204 -55.01 -27.79 -38.66
N MET A 205 -54.42 -26.75 -39.26
CA MET A 205 -55.15 -25.77 -40.08
C MET A 205 -55.74 -26.42 -41.34
N ARG A 206 -55.00 -27.31 -42.00
CA ARG A 206 -55.47 -28.06 -43.18
C ARG A 206 -56.65 -28.97 -42.84
N ALA A 207 -56.58 -29.70 -41.72
CA ALA A 207 -57.66 -30.56 -41.24
C ALA A 207 -58.91 -29.74 -40.89
N MET A 208 -58.74 -28.58 -40.24
CA MET A 208 -59.85 -27.65 -39.95
C MET A 208 -60.51 -27.13 -41.24
N ALA A 209 -59.71 -26.75 -42.24
CA ALA A 209 -60.22 -26.30 -43.54
C ALA A 209 -60.95 -27.42 -44.30
N ALA A 210 -60.44 -28.65 -44.27
CA ALA A 210 -61.10 -29.81 -44.88
C ALA A 210 -62.45 -30.10 -44.20
N LYS A 211 -62.51 -30.01 -42.87
CA LYS A 211 -63.75 -30.16 -42.10
C LYS A 211 -64.76 -29.06 -42.43
N ALA A 212 -64.31 -27.81 -42.61
CA ALA A 212 -65.17 -26.69 -43.02
C ALA A 212 -65.75 -26.92 -44.43
N ARG A 213 -64.93 -27.34 -45.40
CA ARG A 213 -65.41 -27.67 -46.76
C ARG A 213 -66.44 -28.79 -46.79
N LEU A 214 -66.26 -29.82 -45.96
CA LEU A 214 -67.24 -30.91 -45.81
C LEU A 214 -68.58 -30.44 -45.20
N ALA A 215 -68.54 -29.44 -44.31
CA ALA A 215 -69.75 -28.86 -43.73
C ALA A 215 -70.54 -28.03 -44.75
N ASP A 216 -69.87 -27.31 -45.65
CA ASP A 216 -70.50 -26.58 -46.77
C ASP A 216 -71.09 -27.51 -47.84
N MET A 217 -70.65 -28.78 -47.93
CA MET A 217 -71.20 -29.79 -48.85
C MET A 217 -72.42 -30.55 -48.30
N LYS A 218 -73.14 -30.03 -47.29
CA LYS A 218 -74.45 -30.60 -46.94
C LYS A 218 -75.51 -30.20 -47.97
N PRO A 219 -76.30 -31.15 -48.50
CA PRO A 219 -77.37 -30.83 -49.44
C PRO A 219 -78.41 -29.94 -48.77
N LYS A 220 -78.83 -28.88 -49.48
CA LYS A 220 -79.99 -28.07 -49.11
C LYS A 220 -81.20 -29.01 -49.05
N MET A 221 -81.88 -29.09 -47.90
CA MET A 221 -83.10 -29.89 -47.75
C MET A 221 -84.13 -29.36 -48.77
N LEU A 222 -84.49 -30.18 -49.75
CA LEU A 222 -85.55 -29.89 -50.73
C LEU A 222 -86.89 -30.19 -50.05
N GLU A 223 -87.78 -29.20 -49.97
CA GLU A 223 -89.17 -29.41 -49.57
C GLU A 223 -89.93 -29.99 -50.78
N GLU A 224 -90.80 -30.97 -50.55
CA GLU A 224 -91.44 -31.81 -51.59
C GLU A 224 -92.46 -31.06 -52.50
N GLU A 225 -92.51 -29.72 -52.47
CA GLU A 225 -93.46 -28.88 -53.24
C GLU A 225 -92.80 -27.95 -54.28
N ASP A 226 -91.55 -28.20 -54.69
CA ASP A 226 -90.90 -27.41 -55.75
C ASP A 226 -91.36 -27.85 -57.17
N GLU A 227 -92.20 -27.05 -57.82
CA GLU A 227 -92.73 -27.22 -59.20
C GLU A 227 -91.65 -27.27 -60.32
N SER A 228 -90.36 -27.13 -59.99
CA SER A 228 -89.23 -27.08 -60.94
C SER A 228 -88.75 -28.44 -61.48
N PHE A 229 -89.31 -29.56 -61.00
CA PHE A 229 -88.93 -30.92 -61.39
C PHE A 229 -89.93 -31.62 -62.34
N GLN A 230 -90.90 -30.91 -62.91
CA GLN A 230 -91.79 -31.47 -63.94
C GLN A 230 -91.04 -31.71 -65.25
N LYS A 231 -91.24 -32.89 -65.84
CA LYS A 231 -90.58 -33.33 -67.07
C LYS A 231 -90.92 -32.35 -68.22
N PRO A 232 -89.92 -31.72 -68.87
CA PRO A 232 -90.18 -30.77 -69.96
C PRO A 232 -90.93 -31.41 -71.14
N ASP A 233 -91.76 -30.61 -71.83
CA ASP A 233 -92.63 -31.06 -72.91
C ASP A 233 -91.86 -31.69 -74.09
N GLU A 234 -92.47 -32.70 -74.73
CA GLU A 234 -91.86 -33.51 -75.80
C GLU A 234 -91.27 -32.69 -76.95
N GLU A 235 -91.82 -31.52 -77.23
CA GLU A 235 -91.34 -30.62 -78.29
C GLU A 235 -89.95 -30.02 -77.97
N THR A 236 -89.66 -29.73 -76.70
CA THR A 236 -88.34 -29.24 -76.28
C THR A 236 -87.28 -30.34 -76.30
N ILE A 237 -87.67 -31.57 -76.00
CA ILE A 237 -86.83 -32.76 -76.14
C ILE A 237 -86.51 -33.01 -77.62
N ALA A 238 -87.49 -32.86 -78.51
CA ALA A 238 -87.30 -32.96 -79.96
C ALA A 238 -86.33 -31.89 -80.48
N GLN A 239 -86.48 -30.64 -80.07
CA GLN A 239 -85.55 -29.56 -80.45
C GLN A 239 -84.13 -29.79 -79.94
N GLN A 240 -83.96 -30.24 -78.70
CA GLN A 240 -82.63 -30.56 -78.16
C GLN A 240 -81.99 -31.75 -78.87
N THR A 241 -82.77 -32.78 -79.20
CA THR A 241 -82.28 -33.94 -79.95
C THR A 241 -81.92 -33.58 -81.38
N GLU A 242 -82.69 -32.73 -82.06
CA GLU A 242 -82.31 -32.21 -83.38
C GLU A 242 -81.09 -31.30 -83.32
N ALA A 243 -80.98 -30.41 -82.33
CA ALA A 243 -79.79 -29.57 -82.13
C ALA A 243 -78.54 -30.42 -81.87
N THR A 244 -78.68 -31.50 -81.10
CA THR A 244 -77.60 -32.46 -80.84
C THR A 244 -77.24 -33.24 -82.11
N ARG A 245 -78.23 -33.64 -82.91
CA ARG A 245 -78.03 -34.29 -84.21
C ARG A 245 -77.29 -33.37 -85.18
N LEU A 246 -77.70 -32.11 -85.31
CA LEU A 246 -77.04 -31.10 -86.15
C LEU A 246 -75.61 -30.82 -85.67
N ALA A 247 -75.37 -30.74 -84.37
CA ALA A 247 -74.03 -30.58 -83.82
C ALA A 247 -73.12 -31.77 -84.17
N LEU A 248 -73.66 -33.00 -84.16
CA LEU A 248 -72.94 -34.20 -84.57
C LEU A 248 -72.68 -34.25 -86.08
N GLU A 249 -73.65 -33.89 -86.93
CA GLU A 249 -73.46 -33.77 -88.39
C GLU A 249 -72.44 -32.68 -88.75
N LYS A 250 -72.38 -31.59 -87.98
CA LYS A 250 -71.35 -30.57 -88.12
C LYS A 250 -69.96 -31.11 -87.77
N ILE A 251 -69.85 -31.95 -86.74
CA ILE A 251 -68.58 -32.60 -86.37
C ILE A 251 -68.15 -33.64 -87.43
N THR A 252 -69.07 -34.34 -88.08
CA THR A 252 -68.74 -35.35 -89.10
C THR A 252 -68.42 -34.75 -90.47
N SER A 253 -69.06 -33.65 -90.86
CA SER A 253 -68.75 -32.93 -92.11
C SER A 253 -67.45 -32.11 -92.07
N THR A 254 -66.95 -31.74 -90.88
CA THR A 254 -65.68 -31.00 -90.72
C THR A 254 -64.45 -31.94 -90.71
N LYS A 255 -64.63 -33.25 -90.95
CA LYS A 255 -63.57 -34.28 -90.87
C LYS A 255 -63.22 -34.94 -92.22
N ALA A 256 -63.49 -34.27 -93.34
CA ALA A 256 -63.01 -34.60 -94.69
C ALA A 256 -62.61 -33.34 -95.46
#